data_AF-A0ABF7RES5-F1
#
_entry.id   AF-A0ABF7RES5-F1
#
_cell.length_a   1.000
_cell.length_b   1.000
_cell.length_c   1.000
_cell.angle_alpha   90.00
_cell.angle_beta   90.00
_cell.angle_gamma   90.00
#
_symmetry.space_group_name_H-M   'P 1'
#
loop_
_entity.id
_entity.type
_entity.pdbx_description
1 polymer ?
#
loop_
_entity_poly.entity_id
_entity_poly.type
_entity_poly.pdbx_seq_one_letter_code
_entity_poly.pdbx_strand_id
1 'polypeptide(L)'
;MGRGDRDQGWDRRHGDEGRGPVDIDRRADRDRPGRWQKGERIPSEYRQRQYVVDDWRAYHLAPPPRGHHWVGVGGDYFLVAPSGIVLNVVIGG
;
A
#
# COMPACT_ATOMS: atom_id res chain seq x y z
N MET A 1 49.89 46.69 -24.32
CA MET A 1 49.05 45.47 -24.51
C MET A 1 48.81 44.93 -23.09
N GLY A 2 47.65 44.94 -22.43
CA GLY A 2 46.27 45.20 -22.79
C GLY A 2 45.39 44.06 -22.28
N ARG A 3 44.57 44.33 -21.25
CA ARG A 3 43.40 43.54 -20.74
C ARG A 3 43.75 42.42 -19.74
N GLY A 4 43.04 42.23 -18.63
CA GLY A 4 41.81 42.88 -18.14
C GLY A 4 41.15 41.94 -17.13
N ASP A 5 40.66 42.54 -16.06
CA ASP A 5 39.81 42.00 -15.01
C ASP A 5 38.66 41.15 -15.56
N ARG A 6 38.35 40.03 -14.88
CA ARG A 6 36.99 39.47 -14.94
C ARG A 6 36.67 38.50 -13.79
N ASP A 7 36.01 39.07 -12.80
CA ASP A 7 34.99 38.49 -11.95
C ASP A 7 34.02 37.59 -12.75
N GLN A 8 33.96 36.29 -12.43
CA GLN A 8 32.82 35.41 -12.71
C GLN A 8 32.89 34.29 -11.65
N GLY A 9 32.27 34.42 -10.48
CA GLY A 9 30.82 34.54 -10.35
C GLY A 9 30.18 33.22 -10.77
N TRP A 10 30.49 32.11 -10.10
CA TRP A 10 29.74 30.85 -10.28
C TRP A 10 28.42 30.92 -9.49
N ASP A 11 27.62 31.93 -9.80
CA ASP A 11 26.18 31.91 -9.68
C ASP A 11 25.64 30.94 -10.73
N ARG A 12 25.76 29.64 -10.46
CA ARG A 12 24.84 28.66 -11.05
C ARG A 12 23.84 28.28 -9.99
N ARG A 13 22.87 29.20 -9.86
CA ARG A 13 21.46 28.92 -9.66
C ARG A 13 21.08 27.69 -10.50
N HIS A 14 21.20 26.51 -9.90
CA HIS A 14 20.52 25.31 -10.36
C HIS A 14 19.51 24.95 -9.28
N GLY A 15 18.39 25.66 -9.33
CA GLY A 15 17.16 25.16 -8.75
C GLY A 15 16.72 23.96 -9.59
N ASP A 16 16.94 22.77 -9.06
CA ASP A 16 16.21 21.55 -9.40
C ASP A 16 16.26 20.72 -8.10
N GLU A 17 15.47 21.11 -7.12
CA GLU A 17 14.09 20.65 -6.96
C GLU A 17 14.08 19.17 -6.55
N GLY A 18 13.75 18.97 -5.28
CA GLY A 18 13.93 17.72 -4.57
C GLY A 18 13.44 16.49 -5.32
N ARG A 19 14.37 15.64 -5.69
CA ARG A 19 14.14 14.21 -5.82
C ARG A 19 15.21 13.47 -5.03
N GLY A 20 15.12 13.57 -3.71
CA GLY A 20 15.47 12.42 -2.87
C GLY A 20 14.70 11.20 -3.40
N PRO A 21 15.15 9.96 -3.13
CA PRO A 21 14.47 8.75 -3.63
C PRO A 21 12.97 8.92 -3.35
N VAL A 22 12.22 9.17 -4.43
CA VAL A 22 10.76 9.25 -4.36
C VAL A 22 10.34 7.99 -3.64
N ASP A 23 9.40 8.09 -2.71
CA ASP A 23 8.96 7.07 -1.76
C ASP A 23 8.51 5.74 -2.43
N ILE A 24 9.37 5.08 -3.20
CA ILE A 24 9.15 3.77 -3.81
C ILE A 24 9.14 2.74 -2.68
N ASP A 25 10.02 2.90 -1.69
CA ASP A 25 10.05 2.04 -0.50
C ASP A 25 8.70 2.06 0.25
N ARG A 26 8.11 3.24 0.47
CA ARG A 26 6.80 3.35 1.15
C ARG A 26 5.67 2.66 0.37
N ARG A 27 5.74 2.62 -0.96
CA ARG A 27 4.77 1.88 -1.78
C ARG A 27 5.05 0.38 -1.75
N ALA A 28 6.31 -0.01 -1.89
CA ALA A 28 6.75 -1.41 -1.86
C ALA A 28 6.46 -2.11 -0.51
N ASP A 29 6.53 -1.37 0.60
CA ASP A 29 6.15 -1.89 1.92
C ASP A 29 4.63 -2.08 2.06
N ARG A 30 3.81 -1.32 1.32
CA ARG A 30 2.36 -1.49 1.22
C ARG A 30 1.97 -2.63 0.27
N ASP A 31 2.82 -2.95 -0.69
CA ASP A 31 2.67 -4.06 -1.63
C ASP A 31 3.06 -5.43 -1.03
N ARG A 32 3.47 -5.48 0.24
CA ARG A 32 3.64 -6.76 0.92
C ARG A 32 2.26 -7.43 1.09
N PRO A 33 2.09 -8.68 0.61
CA PRO A 33 0.84 -9.40 0.82
C PRO A 33 0.50 -9.47 2.31
N GLY A 34 -0.72 -9.10 2.67
CA GLY A 34 -1.23 -9.20 4.04
C GLY A 34 -1.03 -7.95 4.90
N ARG A 35 -0.61 -6.80 4.36
CA ARG A 35 -0.49 -5.54 5.12
C ARG A 35 -1.53 -4.48 4.76
N TRP A 36 -2.76 -4.89 4.45
CA TRP A 36 -3.84 -3.95 4.17
C TRP A 36 -4.50 -3.43 5.44
N GLN A 37 -4.89 -2.15 5.42
CA GLN A 37 -5.65 -1.54 6.50
C GLN A 37 -7.10 -1.27 6.10
N LYS A 38 -7.96 -1.00 7.08
CA LYS A 38 -9.34 -0.57 6.82
C LYS A 38 -9.35 0.66 5.90
N GLY A 39 -10.17 0.60 4.85
CA GLY A 39 -10.26 1.63 3.81
C GLY A 39 -9.30 1.42 2.64
N GLU A 40 -8.32 0.52 2.77
CA GLU A 40 -7.45 0.14 1.65
C GLU A 40 -8.14 -0.85 0.73
N ARG A 41 -7.58 -1.01 -0.47
CA ARG A 41 -8.09 -1.93 -1.48
C ARG A 41 -7.21 -3.16 -1.57
N ILE A 42 -7.83 -4.33 -1.44
CA ILE A 42 -7.19 -5.60 -1.73
C ILE A 42 -7.14 -5.79 -3.26
N PRO A 43 -5.98 -6.17 -3.82
CA PRO A 43 -5.86 -6.55 -5.23
C PRO A 43 -6.82 -7.68 -5.61
N SER A 44 -7.14 -7.80 -6.90
CA SER A 44 -8.09 -8.80 -7.41
C SER A 44 -7.63 -10.23 -7.17
N GLU A 45 -6.32 -10.42 -7.18
CA GLU A 45 -5.59 -11.67 -7.03
C GLU A 45 -5.84 -12.31 -5.66
N TYR A 46 -5.96 -11.49 -4.62
CA TYR A 46 -6.24 -11.94 -3.25
C TYR A 46 -7.74 -12.07 -2.96
N ARG A 47 -8.61 -11.77 -3.93
CA ARG A 47 -10.07 -11.96 -3.83
C ARG A 47 -10.55 -13.23 -4.51
N GLN A 48 -9.61 -14.09 -4.92
CA GLN A 48 -9.92 -15.40 -5.47
C GLN A 48 -10.28 -16.40 -4.36
N ARG A 49 -11.05 -17.45 -4.70
CA ARG A 49 -11.56 -18.44 -3.74
C ARG A 49 -10.49 -19.08 -2.86
N GLN A 50 -9.23 -19.15 -3.32
CA GLN A 50 -8.11 -19.68 -2.53
C GLN A 50 -7.78 -18.85 -1.27
N TYR A 51 -8.11 -17.56 -1.28
CA TYR A 51 -7.92 -16.65 -0.15
C TYR A 51 -9.23 -16.31 0.56
N VAL A 52 -10.37 -16.57 -0.09
CA VAL A 52 -11.68 -16.33 0.50
C VAL A 52 -11.92 -17.34 1.62
N VAL A 53 -12.20 -16.83 2.82
CA VAL A 53 -12.57 -17.63 3.98
C VAL A 53 -14.09 -17.73 4.02
N ASP A 54 -14.60 -18.83 3.48
CA ASP A 54 -16.03 -19.17 3.53
C ASP A 54 -16.43 -19.61 4.95
N ASP A 55 -15.59 -20.40 5.62
CA ASP A 55 -15.81 -20.92 6.98
C ASP A 55 -15.38 -19.95 8.08
N TRP A 56 -15.89 -18.71 8.04
CA TRP A 56 -15.59 -17.66 9.03
C TRP A 56 -15.87 -18.08 10.50
N ARG A 57 -16.81 -19.02 10.69
CA ARG A 57 -17.17 -19.56 12.02
C ARG A 57 -16.01 -20.33 12.66
N ALA A 58 -15.26 -21.09 11.88
CA ALA A 58 -14.12 -21.85 12.37
C ALA A 58 -12.99 -20.95 12.89
N TYR A 59 -12.94 -19.71 12.38
CA TYR A 59 -11.94 -18.70 12.74
C TYR A 59 -12.45 -17.67 13.77
N HIS A 60 -13.64 -17.90 14.36
CA HIS A 60 -14.28 -16.97 15.30
C HIS A 60 -14.46 -15.54 14.75
N LEU A 61 -14.57 -15.40 13.44
CA LEU A 61 -14.79 -14.11 12.79
C LEU A 61 -16.27 -13.73 12.85
N ALA A 62 -16.56 -12.43 12.69
CA ALA A 62 -17.94 -11.98 12.55
C ALA A 62 -18.53 -12.46 11.21
N PRO A 63 -19.85 -12.74 11.14
CA PRO A 63 -20.49 -13.10 9.87
C PRO A 63 -20.30 -11.96 8.84
N PRO A 64 -19.82 -12.26 7.63
CA PRO A 64 -19.67 -11.23 6.60
C PRO A 64 -21.06 -10.73 6.16
N PRO A 65 -21.27 -9.41 6.00
CA PRO A 65 -22.49 -8.86 5.41
C PRO A 65 -22.71 -9.39 3.98
N ARG A 66 -23.94 -9.28 3.47
CA ARG A 66 -24.27 -9.77 2.12
C ARG A 66 -23.32 -9.17 1.06
N GLY A 67 -22.78 -10.03 0.20
CA GLY A 67 -21.83 -9.67 -0.85
C GLY A 67 -20.39 -9.45 -0.37
N HIS A 68 -20.14 -9.46 0.94
CA HIS A 68 -18.81 -9.33 1.51
C HIS A 68 -18.23 -10.71 1.79
N HIS A 69 -16.92 -10.77 1.92
CA HIS A 69 -16.23 -12.01 2.23
C HIS A 69 -15.01 -11.72 3.09
N TRP A 70 -14.61 -12.71 3.89
CA TRP A 70 -13.33 -12.67 4.57
C TRP A 70 -12.24 -13.13 3.61
N VAL A 71 -11.08 -12.48 3.67
CA VAL A 71 -9.87 -12.83 2.93
C VAL A 71 -8.80 -13.16 3.95
N GLY A 72 -8.16 -14.32 3.85
CA GLY A 72 -7.06 -14.74 4.72
C GLY A 72 -5.72 -14.65 4.00
N VAL A 73 -4.78 -13.85 4.51
CA VAL A 73 -3.41 -13.74 3.95
C VAL A 73 -2.40 -13.72 5.08
N GLY A 74 -1.48 -14.69 5.09
CA GLY A 74 -0.38 -14.71 6.05
C GLY A 74 -0.79 -14.91 7.51
N GLY A 75 -2.01 -15.37 7.78
CA GLY A 75 -2.57 -15.51 9.14
C GLY A 75 -3.52 -14.38 9.53
N ASP A 76 -3.52 -13.27 8.79
CA ASP A 76 -4.43 -12.14 9.00
C ASP A 76 -5.71 -12.30 8.17
N TYR A 77 -6.82 -11.77 8.69
CA TYR A 77 -8.14 -11.84 8.07
C TYR A 77 -8.68 -10.43 7.79
N PHE A 78 -9.15 -10.23 6.56
CA PHE A 78 -9.66 -8.96 6.08
C PHE A 78 -11.11 -9.12 5.64
N LEU A 79 -12.02 -8.31 6.18
CA LEU A 79 -13.40 -8.25 5.70
C LEU A 79 -13.45 -7.35 4.47
N VAL A 80 -13.81 -7.88 3.32
CA VAL A 80 -13.70 -7.18 2.05
C VAL A 80 -15.07 -7.01 1.40
N ALA A 81 -15.33 -5.80 0.90
CA ALA A 81 -16.50 -5.48 0.10
C ALA A 81 -16.40 -6.03 -1.33
N PRO A 82 -17.52 -6.17 -2.06
CA PRO A 82 -17.46 -6.53 -3.49
C PRO A 82 -16.51 -5.64 -4.30
N SER A 83 -16.41 -4.35 -3.93
CA SER A 83 -15.52 -3.37 -4.53
C SER A 83 -14.02 -3.63 -4.27
N GLY A 84 -13.68 -4.51 -3.33
CA GLY A 84 -12.30 -4.79 -2.89
C GLY A 84 -11.82 -3.95 -1.72
N ILE A 85 -12.67 -3.09 -1.16
CA ILE A 85 -12.30 -2.27 -0.01
C ILE A 85 -12.35 -3.10 1.27
N VAL A 86 -11.30 -2.98 2.09
CA VAL A 86 -11.23 -3.57 3.42
C VAL A 86 -12.10 -2.77 4.38
N LEU A 87 -13.08 -3.44 4.98
CA LEU A 87 -13.97 -2.87 5.98
C LEU A 87 -13.51 -3.16 7.41
N ASN A 88 -12.82 -4.29 7.62
CA ASN A 88 -12.29 -4.69 8.91
C ASN A 88 -11.04 -5.56 8.77
N VAL A 89 -10.19 -5.56 9.80
CA VAL A 89 -8.96 -6.35 9.87
C VAL A 89 -8.92 -7.08 11.21
N VAL A 90 -8.61 -8.37 11.18
CA VAL A 90 -8.35 -9.20 12.35
C VAL A 90 -6.96 -9.78 12.18
N ILE A 91 -6.03 -9.35 13.04
CA ILE A 91 -4.65 -9.82 13.02
C ILE A 91 -4.58 -11.17 13.73
N GLY A 92 -4.08 -12.18 13.03
CA GLY A 92 -3.83 -13.51 13.60
C GLY A 92 -2.44 -13.55 14.23
N GLY A 93 -2.39 -13.74 15.55
CA GLY A 93 -1.13 -13.92 16.30
C GLY A 93 -0.59 -15.34 16.25
#